data_AF-B4V1A1-F1
#
_entry.id   AF-B4V1A1-F1
#
_cell.length_a   1.000
_cell.length_b   1.000
_cell.length_c   1.000
_cell.angle_alpha   90.00
_cell.angle_beta   90.00
_cell.angle_gamma   90.00
#
_symmetry.space_group_name_H-M   'P 1'
#
loop_
_entity.id
_entity.type
_entity.pdbx_description
1 polymer ?
#
loop_
_entity_poly.entity_id
_entity_poly.type
_entity_poly.pdbx_seq_one_letter_code
_entity_poly.pdbx_strand_id
1 'polypeptide(L)'
;MTPTTLPPAPLHHDAARRVADTIAGRLADAGAVAAATGVPGVFTSSELHWSPPSLGRGHAGISLLFSSRVTRDPVNAALAHGHLARSEALRQEADRTEVGLYGDVCGLSFAMECARRATGGYGRALASLDPQVAAQADGWCELVRREPRGTMSRYDVISGLSGFGRSLLLRGGTCRDSLTRVLETLVAMARSIGDPETATPPGLWADGPPSSDGRGSASVREHGHLNLGIAHGITGPLALLALAHREGVVVKGQREAAEQLISVLGRFEENDAYGPFWPGIVSREEWFAGRVEGIHRPRPSWCYGTPGVARALQLAGESFGWPDQVERARRAVAALAGTPLSGCGLAESGLCHGLAGTLHMLGYFTEPSPEPGVICGMRDDLAAAIVARFRPEYAFGYRVEMLNSPVGGDFPGFLEGAAGIALALDAYADGGASSLWDAALLAT
;
A
#
# COMPACT_ATOMS: atom_id res chain seq x y z
N MET A 1 4.38 22.25 -30.06
CA MET A 1 3.51 21.24 -29.41
C MET A 1 3.84 19.91 -30.04
N THR A 2 4.69 19.12 -29.39
CA THR A 2 4.84 17.70 -29.71
C THR A 2 3.50 17.02 -29.45
N PRO A 3 2.96 16.21 -30.37
CA PRO A 3 1.71 15.51 -30.12
C PRO A 3 1.93 14.58 -28.93
N THR A 4 1.21 14.80 -27.84
CA THR A 4 1.15 13.91 -26.69
C THR A 4 0.53 12.61 -27.17
N THR A 5 1.35 11.67 -27.63
CA THR A 5 0.90 10.33 -27.99
C THR A 5 0.43 9.66 -26.72
N LEU A 6 -0.87 9.38 -26.63
CA LEU A 6 -1.43 8.54 -25.58
C LEU A 6 -0.61 7.23 -25.51
N PRO A 7 -0.34 6.70 -24.31
CA PRO A 7 0.32 5.41 -24.20
C PRO A 7 -0.46 4.36 -25.00
N PRO A 8 0.23 3.38 -25.62
CA PRO A 8 -0.44 2.32 -26.37
C PRO A 8 -1.43 1.58 -25.47
N ALA A 9 -2.53 1.12 -26.07
CA ALA A 9 -3.51 0.31 -25.35
C ALA A 9 -2.83 -0.94 -24.77
N PRO A 10 -3.15 -1.35 -23.54
CA PRO A 10 -2.56 -2.53 -22.90
C PRO A 10 -2.79 -3.80 -23.73
N LEU A 11 -1.74 -4.59 -23.95
CA LEU A 11 -1.79 -5.76 -24.85
C LEU A 11 -2.79 -6.83 -24.39
N HIS A 12 -2.91 -7.03 -23.08
CA HIS A 12 -3.74 -8.07 -22.48
C HIS A 12 -5.07 -7.55 -21.92
N HIS A 13 -5.53 -6.37 -22.38
CA HIS A 13 -6.77 -5.71 -21.95
C HIS A 13 -7.94 -6.69 -21.75
N ASP A 14 -8.33 -7.41 -22.80
CA ASP A 14 -9.53 -8.25 -22.77
C ASP A 14 -9.39 -9.45 -21.84
N ALA A 15 -8.19 -10.04 -21.77
CA ALA A 15 -7.93 -11.18 -20.91
C ALA A 15 -7.92 -10.76 -19.43
N ALA A 16 -7.30 -9.63 -19.12
CA ALA A 16 -7.31 -9.02 -17.80
C ALA A 16 -8.74 -8.72 -17.34
N ARG A 17 -9.56 -8.10 -18.22
CA ARG A 17 -10.96 -7.79 -17.91
C ARG A 17 -11.78 -9.04 -17.62
N ARG A 18 -11.67 -10.08 -18.45
CA ARG A 18 -12.41 -11.35 -18.23
C ARG A 18 -12.09 -12.00 -16.89
N VAL A 19 -10.81 -12.00 -16.49
CA VAL A 19 -10.40 -12.53 -15.18
C VAL A 19 -10.99 -11.67 -14.06
N ALA A 20 -10.87 -10.35 -14.14
CA ALA A 20 -11.43 -9.43 -13.15
C ALA A 20 -12.96 -9.59 -13.00
N ASP A 21 -13.69 -9.74 -14.10
CA ASP A 21 -15.14 -9.97 -14.10
C ASP A 21 -15.52 -11.32 -13.48
N THR A 22 -14.73 -12.36 -13.75
CA THR A 22 -14.94 -13.68 -13.14
C THR A 22 -14.75 -13.62 -11.62
N ILE A 23 -13.72 -12.91 -11.14
CA ILE A 23 -13.49 -12.68 -9.72
C ILE A 23 -14.64 -11.87 -9.12
N ALA A 24 -15.05 -10.78 -9.74
CA ALA A 24 -16.15 -9.95 -9.27
C ALA A 24 -17.45 -10.75 -9.12
N GLY A 25 -17.76 -11.64 -10.09
CA GLY A 25 -18.91 -12.55 -9.99
C GLY A 25 -18.84 -13.50 -8.79
N ARG A 26 -17.65 -14.00 -8.44
CA ARG A 26 -17.42 -14.86 -7.26
C ARG A 26 -17.49 -14.11 -5.94
N LEU A 27 -17.21 -12.81 -5.97
CA LEU A 27 -17.23 -11.95 -4.79
C LEU A 27 -18.59 -11.28 -4.57
N ALA A 28 -19.54 -11.37 -5.51
CA ALA A 28 -20.79 -10.60 -5.47
C ALA A 28 -21.67 -10.89 -4.25
N ASP A 29 -21.67 -12.13 -3.73
CA ASP A 29 -22.45 -12.49 -2.55
C ASP A 29 -21.62 -12.33 -1.26
N ALA A 30 -21.85 -11.22 -0.55
CA ALA A 30 -21.22 -10.94 0.73
C ALA A 30 -21.47 -11.99 1.82
N GLY A 31 -22.58 -12.75 1.74
CA GLY A 31 -22.89 -13.82 2.68
C GLY A 31 -22.12 -15.12 2.39
N ALA A 32 -21.82 -15.40 1.11
CA ALA A 32 -21.16 -16.64 0.70
C ALA A 32 -19.62 -16.57 0.78
N VAL A 33 -19.02 -15.39 0.66
CA VAL A 33 -17.56 -15.21 0.59
C VAL A 33 -16.83 -15.80 1.81
N ALA A 34 -17.36 -15.63 3.02
CA ALA A 34 -16.71 -16.14 4.22
C ALA A 34 -16.61 -17.68 4.23
N ALA A 35 -17.63 -18.38 3.72
CA ALA A 35 -17.64 -19.84 3.65
C ALA A 35 -16.68 -20.40 2.59
N ALA A 36 -16.40 -19.62 1.54
CA ALA A 36 -15.46 -19.98 0.48
C ALA A 36 -14.00 -19.58 0.79
N THR A 37 -13.78 -18.81 1.85
CA THR A 37 -12.45 -18.34 2.26
C THR A 37 -11.75 -19.39 3.12
N GLY A 38 -10.46 -19.61 2.85
CA GLY A 38 -9.62 -20.34 3.79
C GLY A 38 -8.51 -21.15 3.14
N VAL A 39 -7.88 -21.97 3.97
CA VAL A 39 -6.82 -22.90 3.60
C VAL A 39 -7.42 -24.31 3.58
N PRO A 40 -7.46 -25.01 2.44
CA PRO A 40 -7.97 -26.37 2.40
C PRO A 40 -7.26 -27.28 3.42
N GLY A 41 -8.04 -27.93 4.28
CA GLY A 41 -7.54 -28.93 5.24
C GLY A 41 -6.86 -28.39 6.50
N VAL A 42 -6.94 -27.08 6.78
CA VAL A 42 -6.20 -26.47 7.88
C VAL A 42 -7.07 -25.47 8.67
N PHE A 43 -7.11 -25.63 9.99
CA PHE A 43 -7.49 -24.58 10.93
C PHE A 43 -6.19 -23.96 11.46
N THR A 44 -5.68 -22.86 10.91
CA THR A 44 -4.41 -22.26 11.39
C THR A 44 -4.49 -20.83 11.85
N SER A 45 -3.68 -20.59 12.88
CA SER A 45 -3.18 -19.33 13.46
C SER A 45 -2.01 -18.73 12.66
N SER A 46 -2.14 -18.56 11.35
CA SER A 46 -1.11 -17.94 10.50
C SER A 46 -1.22 -16.42 10.44
N GLU A 47 -0.11 -15.70 10.19
CA GLU A 47 -0.08 -14.24 9.96
C GLU A 47 -0.97 -13.78 8.79
N LEU A 48 -1.23 -14.66 7.82
CA LEU A 48 -2.29 -14.47 6.83
C LEU A 48 -3.58 -15.12 7.34
N HIS A 49 -4.44 -14.33 7.98
CA HIS A 49 -5.79 -14.74 8.37
C HIS A 49 -6.83 -13.90 7.64
N TRP A 50 -7.98 -14.52 7.37
CA TRP A 50 -9.19 -13.79 7.00
C TRP A 50 -9.56 -12.88 8.17
N SER A 51 -9.60 -11.57 7.92
CA SER A 51 -10.03 -10.55 8.88
C SER A 51 -11.30 -9.92 8.32
N PRO A 52 -12.48 -10.53 8.57
CA PRO A 52 -13.71 -10.23 7.84
C PRO A 52 -14.13 -8.75 7.79
N PRO A 53 -13.99 -7.94 8.87
CA PRO A 53 -14.41 -6.54 8.85
C PRO A 53 -13.36 -5.59 8.26
N SER A 54 -12.15 -6.06 8.00
CA SER A 54 -11.02 -5.17 7.71
C SER A 54 -10.96 -4.73 6.25
N LEU A 55 -10.24 -3.63 6.00
CA LEU A 55 -9.98 -3.16 4.63
C LEU A 55 -8.98 -4.06 3.91
N GLY A 56 -7.94 -4.53 4.60
CA GLY A 56 -6.89 -5.32 3.95
C GLY A 56 -7.37 -6.68 3.50
N ARG A 57 -8.14 -7.35 4.36
CA ARG A 57 -8.42 -8.78 4.20
C ARG A 57 -9.88 -9.10 4.43
N GLY A 58 -10.78 -8.13 4.31
CA GLY A 58 -12.18 -8.28 4.67
C GLY A 58 -13.15 -7.71 3.64
N HIS A 59 -14.40 -7.64 4.05
CA HIS A 59 -15.49 -7.10 3.25
C HIS A 59 -15.33 -5.62 2.92
N ALA A 60 -14.77 -4.80 3.81
CA ALA A 60 -14.47 -3.40 3.49
C ALA A 60 -13.53 -3.30 2.27
N GLY A 61 -12.50 -4.15 2.19
CA GLY A 61 -11.62 -4.25 1.03
C GLY A 61 -12.32 -4.71 -0.25
N ILE A 62 -13.15 -5.74 -0.15
CA ILE A 62 -13.90 -6.26 -1.31
C ILE A 62 -14.84 -5.19 -1.88
N SER A 63 -15.44 -4.36 -1.02
CA SER A 63 -16.34 -3.29 -1.46
C SER A 63 -15.66 -2.25 -2.38
N LEU A 64 -14.33 -2.11 -2.34
CA LEU A 64 -13.58 -1.23 -3.21
C LEU A 64 -13.68 -1.65 -4.68
N LEU A 65 -13.64 -2.96 -4.96
CA LEU A 65 -13.83 -3.51 -6.30
C LEU A 65 -15.16 -3.06 -6.89
N PHE A 66 -16.24 -3.27 -6.15
CA PHE A 66 -17.57 -2.90 -6.60
C PHE A 66 -17.76 -1.38 -6.67
N SER A 67 -17.23 -0.62 -5.70
CA SER A 67 -17.29 0.85 -5.73
C SER A 67 -16.60 1.43 -6.97
N SER A 68 -15.49 0.83 -7.42
CA SER A 68 -14.76 1.25 -8.62
C SER A 68 -15.52 0.97 -9.93
N ARG A 69 -16.51 0.06 -9.90
CA ARG A 69 -17.27 -0.40 -11.07
C ARG A 69 -18.64 0.24 -11.21
N VAL A 70 -19.07 1.08 -10.26
CA VAL A 70 -20.41 1.71 -10.25
C VAL A 70 -20.69 2.49 -11.53
N THR A 71 -19.69 3.17 -12.10
CA THR A 71 -19.86 3.95 -13.34
C THR A 71 -20.05 3.07 -14.58
N ARG A 72 -19.56 1.83 -14.56
CA ARG A 72 -19.74 0.85 -15.65
C ARG A 72 -21.09 0.15 -15.55
N ASP A 73 -21.47 -0.22 -14.33
CA ASP A 73 -22.73 -0.88 -14.05
C ASP A 73 -23.24 -0.49 -12.64
N PRO A 74 -24.39 0.22 -12.55
CA PRO A 74 -24.97 0.65 -11.29
C PRO A 74 -25.29 -0.47 -10.30
N VAL A 75 -25.43 -1.75 -10.74
CA VAL A 75 -25.66 -2.88 -9.82
C VAL A 75 -24.55 -3.01 -8.79
N ASN A 76 -23.33 -2.59 -9.15
CA ASN A 76 -22.17 -2.65 -8.26
C ASN A 76 -22.34 -1.75 -7.03
N ALA A 77 -23.20 -0.73 -7.06
CA ALA A 77 -23.51 0.07 -5.87
C ALA A 77 -24.18 -0.78 -4.77
N ALA A 78 -25.09 -1.68 -5.16
CA ALA A 78 -25.75 -2.59 -4.23
C ALA A 78 -24.79 -3.67 -3.71
N LEU A 79 -23.91 -4.19 -4.58
CA LEU A 79 -22.88 -5.17 -4.18
C LEU A 79 -21.87 -4.56 -3.19
N ALA A 80 -21.38 -3.34 -3.47
CA ALA A 80 -20.54 -2.59 -2.56
C ALA A 80 -21.24 -2.38 -1.21
N HIS A 81 -22.53 -2.01 -1.23
CA HIS A 81 -23.33 -1.85 -0.02
C HIS A 81 -23.45 -3.14 0.79
N GLY A 82 -23.71 -4.29 0.15
CA GLY A 82 -23.80 -5.58 0.82
C GLY A 82 -22.54 -5.93 1.61
N HIS A 83 -21.37 -5.70 1.03
CA HIS A 83 -20.10 -5.88 1.73
C HIS A 83 -19.88 -4.87 2.86
N LEU A 84 -20.15 -3.59 2.64
CA LEU A 84 -20.02 -2.57 3.69
C LEU A 84 -20.94 -2.85 4.89
N ALA A 85 -22.18 -3.27 4.64
CA ALA A 85 -23.13 -3.67 5.67
C ALA A 85 -22.65 -4.90 6.45
N ARG A 86 -22.10 -5.91 5.74
CA ARG A 86 -21.54 -7.10 6.37
C ARG A 86 -20.31 -6.77 7.23
N SER A 87 -19.46 -5.89 6.73
CA SER A 87 -18.29 -5.39 7.45
C SER A 87 -18.67 -4.70 8.76
N GLU A 88 -19.68 -3.83 8.71
CA GLU A 88 -20.19 -3.13 9.90
C GLU A 88 -20.82 -4.08 10.92
N ALA A 89 -21.63 -5.06 10.47
CA ALA A 89 -22.23 -6.04 11.37
C ALA A 89 -21.15 -6.86 12.12
N LEU A 90 -20.17 -7.38 11.39
CA LEU A 90 -19.07 -8.17 11.97
C LEU A 90 -18.19 -7.33 12.91
N ARG A 91 -17.99 -6.05 12.59
CA ARG A 91 -17.25 -5.11 13.45
C ARG A 91 -17.97 -4.90 14.79
N GLN A 92 -19.30 -4.82 14.79
CA GLN A 92 -20.09 -4.66 16.03
C GLN A 92 -20.08 -5.92 16.91
N GLU A 93 -19.88 -7.08 16.31
CA GLU A 93 -19.78 -8.38 17.00
C GLU A 93 -18.36 -8.69 17.52
N ALA A 94 -17.34 -7.93 17.11
CA ALA A 94 -15.96 -8.23 17.42
C ALA A 94 -15.56 -7.79 18.84
N ASP A 95 -14.96 -8.71 19.61
CA ASP A 95 -14.42 -8.43 20.96
C ASP A 95 -13.21 -7.48 20.93
N ARG A 96 -12.45 -7.49 19.82
CA ARG A 96 -11.26 -6.68 19.61
C ARG A 96 -11.26 -6.18 18.17
N THR A 97 -10.86 -4.92 17.99
CA THR A 97 -10.78 -4.30 16.66
C THR A 97 -9.35 -4.14 16.20
N GLU A 98 -9.06 -4.49 14.94
CA GLU A 98 -7.80 -4.14 14.29
C GLU A 98 -7.74 -2.62 14.05
N VAL A 99 -6.57 -2.02 14.24
CA VAL A 99 -6.37 -0.56 14.24
C VAL A 99 -5.58 -0.11 13.00
N GLY A 100 -5.83 1.13 12.57
CA GLY A 100 -5.18 1.77 11.43
C GLY A 100 -5.98 1.67 10.14
N LEU A 101 -5.43 2.18 9.04
CA LEU A 101 -6.13 2.27 7.75
C LEU A 101 -6.65 0.90 7.29
N TYR A 102 -5.87 -0.15 7.53
CA TYR A 102 -6.22 -1.49 7.11
C TYR A 102 -7.07 -2.26 8.13
N GLY A 103 -7.31 -1.68 9.32
CA GLY A 103 -8.14 -2.23 10.38
C GLY A 103 -9.64 -1.94 10.20
N ASP A 104 -10.40 -2.09 11.27
CA ASP A 104 -11.85 -2.28 11.14
C ASP A 104 -12.62 -0.96 11.04
N VAL A 105 -12.31 0.01 11.92
CA VAL A 105 -13.04 1.29 11.96
C VAL A 105 -12.58 2.24 10.86
N CYS A 106 -11.27 2.49 10.80
CA CYS A 106 -10.70 3.40 9.81
C CYS A 106 -10.80 2.81 8.39
N GLY A 107 -10.60 1.50 8.24
CA GLY A 107 -10.78 0.82 6.97
C GLY A 107 -12.20 0.83 6.45
N LEU A 108 -13.19 0.61 7.32
CA LEU A 108 -14.61 0.75 6.95
C LEU A 108 -14.96 2.19 6.56
N SER A 109 -14.49 3.17 7.31
CA SER A 109 -14.68 4.60 6.98
C SER A 109 -14.08 4.95 5.62
N PHE A 110 -12.86 4.47 5.35
CA PHE A 110 -12.20 4.65 4.05
C PHE A 110 -13.01 4.03 2.90
N ALA A 111 -13.48 2.78 3.07
CA ALA A 111 -14.27 2.10 2.05
C ALA A 111 -15.63 2.77 1.82
N MET A 112 -16.29 3.25 2.88
CA MET A 112 -17.53 4.03 2.78
C MET A 112 -17.31 5.37 2.08
N GLU A 113 -16.17 6.04 2.28
CA GLU A 113 -15.82 7.25 1.54
C GLU A 113 -15.63 6.94 0.05
N CYS A 114 -15.03 5.80 -0.28
CA CYS A 114 -14.93 5.35 -1.66
C CYS A 114 -16.32 5.14 -2.29
N ALA A 115 -17.20 4.42 -1.60
CA ALA A 115 -18.58 4.22 -2.04
C ALA A 115 -19.38 5.54 -2.12
N ARG A 116 -19.16 6.48 -1.19
CA ARG A 116 -19.77 7.81 -1.24
C ARG A 116 -19.37 8.56 -2.49
N ARG A 117 -18.09 8.58 -2.88
CA ARG A 117 -17.68 9.29 -4.09
C ARG A 117 -18.23 8.65 -5.35
N ALA A 118 -18.44 7.33 -5.35
CA ALA A 118 -19.06 6.61 -6.45
C ALA A 118 -20.59 6.79 -6.54
N THR A 119 -21.29 6.97 -5.42
CA THR A 119 -22.76 6.88 -5.36
C THR A 119 -23.48 8.13 -4.82
N GLY A 120 -22.77 9.03 -4.14
CA GLY A 120 -23.32 10.13 -3.35
C GLY A 120 -23.88 9.75 -1.96
N GLY A 121 -23.90 8.45 -1.60
CA GLY A 121 -24.46 7.94 -0.34
C GLY A 121 -23.56 8.07 0.91
N TYR A 122 -23.90 7.39 2.01
CA TYR A 122 -23.05 7.21 3.20
C TYR A 122 -22.70 8.42 4.08
N GLY A 123 -23.10 9.65 3.73
CA GLY A 123 -22.73 10.85 4.50
C GLY A 123 -23.02 10.78 6.00
N ARG A 124 -24.18 10.26 6.41
CA ARG A 124 -24.52 10.07 7.84
C ARG A 124 -23.69 9.00 8.53
N ALA A 125 -23.40 7.89 7.85
CA ALA A 125 -22.60 6.80 8.40
C ALA A 125 -21.15 7.28 8.63
N LEU A 126 -20.57 7.97 7.64
CA LEU A 126 -19.25 8.58 7.75
C LEU A 126 -19.19 9.60 8.88
N ALA A 127 -20.18 10.49 8.99
CA ALA A 127 -20.23 11.45 10.10
C ALA A 127 -20.26 10.78 11.49
N SER A 128 -20.76 9.55 11.61
CA SER A 128 -20.75 8.78 12.86
C SER A 128 -19.42 8.06 13.15
N LEU A 129 -18.64 7.75 12.10
CA LEU A 129 -17.33 7.10 12.21
C LEU A 129 -16.18 8.12 12.33
N ASP A 130 -16.32 9.31 11.76
CA ASP A 130 -15.29 10.35 11.75
C ASP A 130 -14.71 10.63 13.15
N PRO A 131 -15.52 10.79 14.24
CA PRO A 131 -14.98 11.00 15.58
C PRO A 131 -14.17 9.80 16.12
N GLN A 132 -14.53 8.58 15.74
CA GLN A 132 -13.82 7.37 16.18
C GLN A 132 -12.45 7.26 15.50
N VAL A 133 -12.39 7.53 14.19
CA VAL A 133 -11.13 7.56 13.44
C VAL A 133 -10.21 8.68 13.94
N ALA A 134 -10.78 9.87 14.17
CA ALA A 134 -10.05 11.00 14.75
C ALA A 134 -9.48 10.68 16.13
N ALA A 135 -10.27 10.09 17.02
CA ALA A 135 -9.82 9.69 18.36
C ALA A 135 -8.71 8.63 18.33
N GLN A 136 -8.78 7.66 17.41
CA GLN A 136 -7.71 6.66 17.23
C GLN A 136 -6.40 7.32 16.77
N ALA A 137 -6.47 8.23 15.79
CA ALA A 137 -5.32 8.96 15.28
C ALA A 137 -4.69 9.85 16.36
N ASP A 138 -5.51 10.61 17.09
CA ASP A 138 -5.06 11.49 18.17
C ASP A 138 -4.44 10.70 19.33
N GLY A 139 -5.00 9.53 19.65
CA GLY A 139 -4.43 8.58 20.62
C GLY A 139 -3.07 8.05 20.20
N TRP A 140 -2.88 7.76 18.91
CA TRP A 140 -1.56 7.38 18.37
C TRP A 140 -0.55 8.53 18.44
N CYS A 141 -0.97 9.76 18.14
CA CYS A 141 -0.13 10.94 18.31
C CYS A 141 0.31 11.15 19.77
N GLU A 142 -0.60 10.96 20.73
CA GLU A 142 -0.27 11.01 22.16
C GLU A 142 0.74 9.92 22.54
N LEU A 143 0.51 8.71 22.07
CA LEU A 143 1.39 7.57 22.35
C LEU A 143 2.80 7.81 21.79
N VAL A 144 2.93 8.28 20.55
CA VAL A 144 4.22 8.65 19.96
C VAL A 144 4.89 9.79 20.74
N ARG A 145 4.14 10.77 21.23
CA ARG A 145 4.73 11.87 22.00
C ARG A 145 5.31 11.41 23.33
N ARG A 146 4.63 10.47 24.00
CA ARG A 146 5.07 9.90 25.28
C ARG A 146 6.17 8.86 25.10
N GLU A 147 6.06 8.05 24.05
CA GLU A 147 6.93 6.92 23.73
C GLU A 147 7.28 6.96 22.23
N PRO A 148 8.27 7.80 21.83
CA PRO A 148 8.60 8.02 20.42
C PRO A 148 9.08 6.77 19.69
N ARG A 149 9.73 5.84 20.40
CA ARG A 149 10.19 4.56 19.88
C ARG A 149 9.15 3.46 20.08
N GLY A 150 9.19 2.45 19.23
CA GLY A 150 8.32 1.29 19.26
C GLY A 150 8.28 0.59 17.92
N THR A 151 7.22 -0.17 17.67
CA THR A 151 6.99 -0.87 16.41
C THR A 151 6.71 0.10 15.25
N MET A 152 6.83 -0.38 14.01
CA MET A 152 6.53 0.39 12.79
C MET A 152 5.11 1.02 12.80
N SER A 153 4.16 0.41 13.52
CA SER A 153 2.81 0.94 13.74
C SER A 153 2.73 2.34 14.36
N ARG A 154 3.84 2.88 14.87
CA ARG A 154 3.95 4.28 15.30
C ARG A 154 3.73 5.24 14.14
N TYR A 155 4.25 4.92 12.95
CA TYR A 155 4.26 5.85 11.81
C TYR A 155 3.76 5.24 10.51
N ASP A 156 3.62 3.92 10.42
CA ASP A 156 3.38 3.24 9.16
C ASP A 156 2.00 3.48 8.52
N VAL A 157 1.82 2.89 7.34
CA VAL A 157 0.61 3.02 6.50
C VAL A 157 -0.44 1.98 6.89
N ILE A 158 0.01 0.79 7.29
CA ILE A 158 -0.89 -0.33 7.58
C ILE A 158 -1.73 -0.04 8.83
N SER A 159 -1.04 0.26 9.92
CA SER A 159 -1.60 0.32 11.27
C SER A 159 -1.36 1.66 11.99
N GLY A 160 -0.53 2.53 11.39
CA GLY A 160 -0.01 3.73 12.03
C GLY A 160 -0.50 5.05 11.46
N LEU A 161 0.23 6.11 11.87
CA LEU A 161 -0.12 7.50 11.62
C LEU A 161 -0.20 7.86 10.13
N SER A 162 0.62 7.25 9.27
CA SER A 162 0.55 7.54 7.83
C SER A 162 -0.76 7.04 7.22
N GLY A 163 -1.23 5.87 7.66
CA GLY A 163 -2.51 5.30 7.23
C GLY A 163 -3.70 6.13 7.72
N PHE A 164 -3.70 6.48 9.01
CA PHE A 164 -4.71 7.37 9.58
C PHE A 164 -4.74 8.72 8.87
N GLY A 165 -3.58 9.36 8.71
CA GLY A 165 -3.45 10.63 8.03
C GLY A 165 -3.98 10.57 6.60
N ARG A 166 -3.75 9.45 5.88
CA ARG A 166 -4.27 9.30 4.53
C ARG A 166 -5.80 9.22 4.47
N SER A 167 -6.41 8.50 5.42
CA SER A 167 -7.88 8.43 5.56
C SER A 167 -8.48 9.80 5.92
N LEU A 168 -7.90 10.48 6.93
CA LEU A 168 -8.34 11.81 7.36
C LEU A 168 -8.20 12.86 6.24
N LEU A 169 -7.12 12.79 5.45
CA LEU A 169 -6.91 13.64 4.28
C LEU A 169 -7.98 13.40 3.21
N LEU A 170 -8.37 12.13 2.98
CA LEU A 170 -9.42 11.80 2.01
C LEU A 170 -10.79 12.33 2.45
N ARG A 171 -11.08 12.26 3.75
CA ARG A 171 -12.33 12.74 4.36
C ARG A 171 -12.42 14.27 4.33
N GLY A 172 -11.32 14.97 4.59
CA GLY A 172 -11.26 16.43 4.62
C GLY A 172 -12.12 17.04 5.73
N GLY A 173 -12.45 18.34 5.61
CA GLY A 173 -13.43 19.03 6.46
C GLY A 173 -13.24 18.81 7.97
N THR A 174 -14.14 18.03 8.57
CA THR A 174 -14.26 17.71 10.01
C THR A 174 -13.05 17.03 10.61
N CYS A 175 -12.20 16.41 9.79
CA CYS A 175 -11.01 15.67 10.21
C CYS A 175 -9.71 16.50 10.18
N ARG A 176 -9.79 17.80 9.83
CA ARG A 176 -8.61 18.65 9.59
C ARG A 176 -7.71 18.80 10.81
N ASP A 177 -8.28 18.93 12.01
CA ASP A 177 -7.49 19.12 13.23
C ASP A 177 -6.67 17.89 13.58
N SER A 178 -7.29 16.70 13.58
CA SER A 178 -6.57 15.44 13.82
C SER A 178 -5.56 15.16 12.71
N LEU A 179 -5.88 15.45 11.44
CA LEU A 179 -4.90 15.37 10.35
C LEU A 179 -3.68 16.27 10.62
N THR A 180 -3.90 17.50 11.10
CA THR A 180 -2.83 18.45 11.40
C THR A 180 -1.92 17.90 12.50
N ARG A 181 -2.48 17.33 13.58
CA ARG A 181 -1.71 16.68 14.65
C ARG A 181 -0.91 15.47 14.14
N VAL A 182 -1.50 14.67 13.26
CA VAL A 182 -0.82 13.54 12.60
C VAL A 182 0.40 14.03 11.83
N LEU A 183 0.23 15.05 10.97
CA LEU A 183 1.32 15.61 10.16
C LEU A 183 2.41 16.22 11.04
N GLU A 184 2.04 16.99 12.07
CA GLU A 184 3.00 17.58 13.03
C GLU A 184 3.80 16.49 13.76
N THR A 185 3.15 15.39 14.14
CA THR A 185 3.80 14.25 14.79
C THR A 185 4.80 13.58 13.85
N LEU A 186 4.40 13.29 12.61
CA LEU A 186 5.30 12.69 11.61
C LEU A 186 6.47 13.61 11.24
N VAL A 187 6.24 14.93 11.17
CA VAL A 187 7.31 15.92 10.98
C VAL A 187 8.30 15.90 12.13
N ALA A 188 7.82 15.84 13.38
CA ALA A 188 8.70 15.75 14.55
C ALA A 188 9.54 14.47 14.53
N MET A 189 8.95 13.32 14.17
CA MET A 189 9.67 12.05 14.03
C MET A 189 10.72 12.10 12.93
N ALA A 190 10.36 12.59 11.74
CA ALA A 190 11.26 12.66 10.58
C ALA A 190 12.46 13.59 10.81
N ARG A 191 12.27 14.64 11.64
CA ARG A 191 13.33 15.59 12.00
C ARG A 191 14.15 15.17 13.21
N SER A 192 13.79 14.09 13.90
CA SER A 192 14.58 13.53 14.99
C SER A 192 15.77 12.77 14.40
N ILE A 193 16.92 13.46 14.39
CA ILE A 193 18.19 12.89 13.97
C ILE A 193 18.71 12.06 15.15
N GLY A 194 19.14 10.83 14.88
CA GLY A 194 19.81 9.97 15.87
C GLY A 194 21.13 10.58 16.35
N ASP A 195 21.74 9.95 17.35
CA ASP A 195 23.03 10.37 17.90
C ASP A 195 24.07 9.26 17.71
N PRO A 196 25.09 9.48 16.85
CA PRO A 196 26.17 8.53 16.62
C PRO A 196 27.02 8.23 17.86
N GLU A 197 27.20 9.18 18.78
CA GLU A 197 28.05 8.99 19.96
C GLU A 197 27.41 8.03 20.96
N THR A 198 26.08 8.10 21.08
CA THR A 198 25.29 7.21 21.95
C THR A 198 24.69 6.01 21.20
N ALA A 199 25.00 5.85 19.91
CA ALA A 199 24.39 4.89 19.01
C ALA A 199 22.84 4.94 19.00
N THR A 200 22.27 6.12 19.25
CA THR A 200 20.83 6.34 19.25
C THR A 200 20.34 6.47 17.79
N PRO A 201 19.36 5.66 17.34
CA PRO A 201 18.83 5.77 15.99
C PRO A 201 17.90 6.97 15.79
N PRO A 202 17.56 7.36 14.55
CA PRO A 202 16.61 8.44 14.25
C PRO A 202 15.17 8.12 14.69
N GLY A 203 14.29 9.13 14.69
CA GLY A 203 12.92 9.01 15.22
C GLY A 203 12.00 8.04 14.47
N LEU A 204 12.26 7.76 13.19
CA LEU A 204 11.53 6.77 12.38
C LEU A 204 12.21 5.39 12.39
N TRP A 205 12.83 5.04 13.51
CA TRP A 205 13.38 3.72 13.76
C TRP A 205 12.34 2.81 14.39
N ALA A 206 12.28 1.56 13.95
CA ALA A 206 11.40 0.56 14.52
C ALA A 206 12.16 -0.40 15.44
N ASP A 207 11.58 -0.67 16.60
CA ASP A 207 12.08 -1.67 17.54
C ASP A 207 11.70 -3.08 17.06
N GLY A 208 12.65 -4.01 17.18
CA GLY A 208 12.44 -5.42 16.83
C GLY A 208 12.42 -5.72 15.32
N PRO A 209 12.13 -6.98 14.95
CA PRO A 209 12.14 -7.42 13.56
C PRO A 209 10.91 -6.92 12.77
N PRO A 210 11.03 -6.79 11.43
CA PRO A 210 9.95 -6.33 10.56
C PRO A 210 8.77 -7.32 10.44
N SER A 211 8.98 -8.59 10.82
CA SER A 211 7.95 -9.63 10.84
C SER A 211 7.96 -10.40 12.17
N SER A 212 6.79 -10.87 12.60
CA SER A 212 6.63 -11.64 13.84
C SER A 212 7.23 -13.05 13.78
N ASP A 213 7.54 -13.56 12.58
CA ASP A 213 8.24 -14.84 12.39
C ASP A 213 9.74 -14.79 12.77
N GLY A 214 10.26 -13.64 13.21
CA GLY A 214 11.62 -13.49 13.71
C GLY A 214 12.69 -13.52 12.62
N ARG A 215 12.31 -13.47 11.33
CA ARG A 215 13.24 -13.29 10.22
C ARG A 215 13.90 -11.91 10.32
N GLY A 216 15.22 -11.94 10.42
CA GLY A 216 16.07 -10.77 10.61
C GLY A 216 17.46 -11.19 11.06
N SER A 217 18.46 -10.34 10.88
CA SER A 217 19.76 -10.57 11.49
C SER A 217 19.64 -10.54 13.02
N ALA A 218 20.61 -11.10 13.73
CA ALA A 218 20.66 -10.98 15.19
C ALA A 218 20.59 -9.51 15.63
N SER A 219 21.28 -8.63 14.89
CA SER A 219 21.22 -7.20 15.15
C SER A 219 19.82 -6.61 14.97
N VAL A 220 19.09 -6.93 13.90
CA VAL A 220 17.74 -6.39 13.70
C VAL A 220 16.79 -6.80 14.83
N ARG A 221 16.94 -8.02 15.38
CA ARG A 221 16.14 -8.45 16.53
C ARG A 221 16.50 -7.70 17.82
N GLU A 222 17.78 -7.39 18.03
CA GLU A 222 18.27 -6.76 19.25
C GLU A 222 18.13 -5.23 19.23
N HIS A 223 18.39 -4.62 18.08
CA HIS A 223 18.55 -3.17 17.92
C HIS A 223 17.49 -2.54 17.04
N GLY A 224 16.60 -3.33 16.44
CA GLY A 224 15.61 -2.85 15.49
C GLY A 224 16.21 -2.49 14.14
N HIS A 225 15.46 -1.70 13.37
CA HIS A 225 15.83 -1.34 12.01
C HIS A 225 15.17 -0.03 11.55
N LEU A 226 15.76 0.59 10.53
CA LEU A 226 15.08 1.57 9.69
C LEU A 226 14.42 0.84 8.52
N ASN A 227 13.14 1.09 8.28
CA ASN A 227 12.41 0.54 7.15
C ASN A 227 12.29 1.58 6.04
N LEU A 228 12.64 1.21 4.80
CA LEU A 228 12.57 2.12 3.64
C LEU A 228 11.31 1.92 2.78
N GLY A 229 10.58 0.82 2.97
CA GLY A 229 9.36 0.49 2.24
C GLY A 229 8.20 1.43 2.53
N ILE A 230 7.21 1.47 1.64
CA ILE A 230 6.08 2.41 1.79
C ILE A 230 5.10 1.93 2.85
N ALA A 231 4.86 0.62 2.96
CA ALA A 231 3.83 0.09 3.86
C ALA A 231 4.19 0.30 5.34
N HIS A 232 5.48 0.14 5.66
CA HIS A 232 5.98 0.04 7.03
C HIS A 232 7.17 0.97 7.33
N GLY A 233 7.63 1.75 6.36
CA GLY A 233 8.86 2.52 6.44
C GLY A 233 8.67 4.00 6.15
N ILE A 234 9.80 4.70 6.01
CA ILE A 234 9.86 6.16 5.91
C ILE A 234 9.23 6.74 4.64
N THR A 235 9.00 5.92 3.61
CA THR A 235 8.36 6.37 2.38
C THR A 235 6.84 6.53 2.53
N GLY A 236 6.21 5.87 3.51
CA GLY A 236 4.82 6.11 3.88
C GLY A 236 4.59 7.55 4.39
N PRO A 237 5.30 7.99 5.45
CA PRO A 237 5.28 9.38 5.90
C PRO A 237 5.65 10.37 4.80
N LEU A 238 6.67 10.09 3.98
CA LEU A 238 7.05 10.96 2.86
C LEU A 238 5.88 11.17 1.88
N ALA A 239 5.23 10.08 1.46
CA ALA A 239 4.09 10.13 0.55
C ALA A 239 2.92 10.92 1.17
N LEU A 240 2.58 10.67 2.45
CA LEU A 240 1.51 11.41 3.11
C LEU A 240 1.83 12.91 3.21
N LEU A 241 3.05 13.28 3.60
CA LEU A 241 3.46 14.69 3.69
C LEU A 241 3.39 15.38 2.33
N ALA A 242 3.79 14.70 1.25
CA ALA A 242 3.67 15.22 -0.10
C ALA A 242 2.20 15.41 -0.52
N LEU A 243 1.36 14.40 -0.31
CA LEU A 243 -0.06 14.44 -0.64
C LEU A 243 -0.81 15.52 0.15
N ALA A 244 -0.54 15.65 1.46
CA ALA A 244 -1.12 16.71 2.28
C ALA A 244 -0.72 18.10 1.77
N HIS A 245 0.55 18.28 1.40
CA HIS A 245 1.02 19.54 0.80
C HIS A 245 0.30 19.84 -0.53
N ARG A 246 0.15 18.84 -1.40
CA ARG A 246 -0.58 18.97 -2.68
C ARG A 246 -2.04 19.38 -2.50
N GLU A 247 -2.70 18.89 -1.45
CA GLU A 247 -4.08 19.25 -1.08
C GLU A 247 -4.17 20.54 -0.23
N GLY A 248 -3.07 21.27 -0.06
CA GLY A 248 -3.03 22.54 0.68
C GLY A 248 -3.12 22.41 2.20
N VAL A 249 -2.87 21.22 2.76
CA VAL A 249 -2.76 20.99 4.21
C VAL A 249 -1.27 21.03 4.59
N VAL A 250 -0.83 22.20 5.07
CA VAL A 250 0.58 22.47 5.36
C VAL A 250 0.81 22.72 6.86
N VAL A 251 1.80 22.03 7.43
CA VAL A 251 2.27 22.23 8.82
C VAL A 251 3.72 22.69 8.85
N LYS A 252 4.15 23.31 9.96
CA LYS A 252 5.52 23.83 10.12
C LYS A 252 6.54 22.70 10.03
N GLY A 253 7.57 22.85 9.19
CA GLY A 253 8.66 21.87 9.07
C GLY A 253 8.38 20.71 8.10
N GLN A 254 7.25 20.73 7.39
CA GLN A 254 6.82 19.63 6.51
C GLN A 254 7.74 19.43 5.31
N ARG A 255 8.18 20.51 4.67
CA ARG A 255 9.13 20.44 3.56
C ARG A 255 10.48 19.92 4.02
N GLU A 256 10.98 20.45 5.14
CA GLU A 256 12.25 20.06 5.74
C GLU A 256 12.23 18.59 6.18
N ALA A 257 11.12 18.11 6.74
CA ALA A 257 10.93 16.70 7.04
C ALA A 257 11.02 15.83 5.77
N ALA A 258 10.36 16.23 4.69
CA ALA A 258 10.44 15.51 3.42
C ALA A 258 11.86 15.51 2.83
N GLU A 259 12.59 16.64 2.91
CA GLU A 259 14.00 16.73 2.52
C GLU A 259 14.89 15.77 3.33
N GLN A 260 14.67 15.65 4.64
CA GLN A 260 15.40 14.68 5.48
C GLN A 260 15.12 13.23 5.06
N LEU A 261 13.86 12.88 4.81
CA LEU A 261 13.50 11.51 4.37
C LEU A 261 14.13 11.18 3.01
N ILE A 262 14.11 12.13 2.07
CA ILE A 262 14.75 11.97 0.75
C ILE A 262 16.27 11.85 0.88
N SER A 263 16.90 12.60 1.78
CA SER A 263 18.33 12.49 2.09
C SER A 263 18.68 11.09 2.59
N VAL A 264 17.86 10.53 3.49
CA VAL A 264 18.02 9.14 3.96
C VAL A 264 17.86 8.13 2.81
N LEU A 265 16.88 8.30 1.93
CA LEU A 265 16.74 7.48 0.72
C LEU A 265 17.92 7.67 -0.25
N GLY A 266 18.52 8.86 -0.29
CA GLY A 266 19.80 9.16 -0.96
C GLY A 266 20.94 8.31 -0.45
N ARG A 267 21.07 8.25 0.88
CA ARG A 267 22.16 7.58 1.59
C ARG A 267 22.20 6.06 1.36
N PHE A 268 21.04 5.43 1.23
CA PHE A 268 20.92 3.96 1.07
C PHE A 268 20.41 3.55 -0.31
N GLU A 269 20.52 4.43 -1.32
CA GLU A 269 20.35 4.00 -2.70
C GLU A 269 21.57 3.18 -3.12
N GLU A 270 21.29 2.00 -3.66
CA GLU A 270 22.28 1.11 -4.23
C GLU A 270 22.06 1.02 -5.74
N ASN A 271 23.08 0.57 -6.47
CA ASN A 271 23.00 0.37 -7.91
C ASN A 271 23.43 -1.06 -8.27
N ASP A 272 22.68 -1.70 -9.15
CA ASP A 272 23.09 -2.95 -9.80
C ASP A 272 23.28 -2.73 -11.31
N ALA A 273 23.41 -3.83 -12.07
CA ALA A 273 23.58 -3.76 -13.52
C ALA A 273 22.39 -3.11 -14.27
N TYR A 274 21.22 -2.99 -13.63
CA TYR A 274 20.01 -2.41 -14.23
C TYR A 274 19.81 -0.96 -13.80
N GLY A 275 20.29 -0.58 -12.61
CA GLY A 275 20.26 0.80 -12.12
C GLY A 275 19.88 0.89 -10.64
N PRO A 276 19.26 2.00 -10.20
CA PRO A 276 19.08 2.25 -8.77
C PRO A 276 18.01 1.35 -8.13
N PHE A 277 18.22 1.03 -6.86
CA PHE A 277 17.28 0.34 -5.98
C PHE A 277 17.53 0.68 -4.51
N TRP A 278 16.64 0.22 -3.64
CA TRP A 278 16.76 0.42 -2.20
C TRP A 278 16.65 -0.91 -1.44
N PRO A 279 17.37 -1.07 -0.33
CA PRO A 279 17.12 -2.14 0.63
C PRO A 279 15.70 -2.02 1.20
N GLY A 280 15.14 -3.14 1.65
CA GLY A 280 13.86 -3.11 2.39
C GLY A 280 14.02 -2.51 3.78
N ILE A 281 15.11 -2.87 4.46
CA ILE A 281 15.44 -2.43 5.82
C ILE A 281 16.93 -2.12 5.92
N VAL A 282 17.29 -1.30 6.90
CA VAL A 282 18.68 -0.95 7.26
C VAL A 282 18.86 -1.22 8.74
N SER A 283 19.80 -2.09 9.09
CA SER A 283 20.18 -2.40 10.47
C SER A 283 20.94 -1.25 11.13
N ARG A 284 21.10 -1.30 12.45
CA ARG A 284 21.79 -0.23 13.19
C ARG A 284 23.24 -0.05 12.73
N GLU A 285 23.94 -1.14 12.47
CA GLU A 285 25.33 -1.13 12.04
C GLU A 285 25.45 -0.53 10.64
N GLU A 286 24.57 -0.90 9.72
CA GLU A 286 24.50 -0.30 8.37
C GLU A 286 24.14 1.19 8.45
N TRP A 287 23.25 1.57 9.37
CA TRP A 287 22.92 2.97 9.62
C TRP A 287 24.13 3.79 10.06
N PHE A 288 24.99 3.28 10.93
CA PHE A 288 26.19 4.00 11.36
C PHE A 288 27.33 3.91 10.35
N ALA A 289 27.45 2.79 9.62
CA ALA A 289 28.40 2.65 8.52
C ALA A 289 28.03 3.52 7.30
N GLY A 290 26.74 3.84 7.13
CA GLY A 290 26.24 4.62 6.01
C GLY A 290 26.20 3.89 4.67
N ARG A 291 26.23 2.55 4.70
CA ARG A 291 26.14 1.69 3.52
C ARG A 291 25.56 0.33 3.90
N VAL A 292 24.98 -0.36 2.92
CA VAL A 292 24.55 -1.75 3.06
C VAL A 292 25.54 -2.65 2.31
N GLU A 293 26.01 -3.74 2.93
CA GLU A 293 26.97 -4.64 2.30
C GLU A 293 26.30 -5.87 1.69
N GLY A 294 26.70 -6.22 0.46
CA GLY A 294 26.34 -7.51 -0.16
C GLY A 294 24.84 -7.68 -0.48
N ILE A 295 24.10 -6.58 -0.63
CA ILE A 295 22.66 -6.65 -0.89
C ILE A 295 22.33 -6.93 -2.36
N HIS A 296 21.33 -7.79 -2.55
CA HIS A 296 20.66 -7.98 -3.83
C HIS A 296 19.37 -7.16 -3.90
N ARG A 297 19.01 -6.71 -5.11
CA ARG A 297 17.76 -6.01 -5.37
C ARG A 297 16.57 -6.76 -4.73
N PRO A 298 15.81 -6.13 -3.83
CA PRO A 298 14.65 -6.78 -3.22
C PRO A 298 13.55 -7.07 -4.24
N ARG A 299 12.64 -7.98 -3.88
CA ARG A 299 11.39 -8.20 -4.62
C ARG A 299 10.68 -6.86 -4.86
N PRO A 300 10.26 -6.54 -6.09
CA PRO A 300 9.66 -5.26 -6.42
C PRO A 300 8.18 -5.24 -6.03
N SER A 301 7.92 -5.10 -4.74
CA SER A 301 6.56 -5.03 -4.17
C SER A 301 6.10 -3.60 -3.92
N TRP A 302 4.79 -3.40 -3.75
CA TRP A 302 4.29 -2.14 -3.23
C TRP A 302 4.84 -1.90 -1.83
N CYS A 303 4.68 -2.86 -0.91
CA CYS A 303 5.01 -2.65 0.50
C CYS A 303 6.50 -2.42 0.78
N TYR A 304 7.38 -3.14 0.08
CA TYR A 304 8.84 -3.02 0.15
C TYR A 304 9.45 -3.04 -1.25
N GLY A 305 10.41 -2.15 -1.51
CA GLY A 305 11.16 -2.14 -2.76
C GLY A 305 10.77 -1.02 -3.72
N THR A 306 11.35 -1.09 -4.91
CA THR A 306 11.38 0.02 -5.87
C THR A 306 10.01 0.62 -6.22
N PRO A 307 8.93 -0.14 -6.49
CA PRO A 307 7.66 0.47 -6.90
C PRO A 307 7.07 1.45 -5.86
N GLY A 308 7.03 1.03 -4.59
CA GLY A 308 6.54 1.89 -3.50
C GLY A 308 7.44 3.10 -3.26
N VAL A 309 8.76 2.87 -3.19
CA VAL A 309 9.75 3.95 -2.95
C VAL A 309 9.73 4.99 -4.08
N ALA A 310 9.73 4.53 -5.34
CA ALA A 310 9.70 5.41 -6.50
C ALA A 310 8.42 6.25 -6.53
N ARG A 311 7.25 5.67 -6.20
CA ARG A 311 6.01 6.47 -6.17
C ARG A 311 6.04 7.53 -5.08
N ALA A 312 6.58 7.23 -3.89
CA ALA A 312 6.75 8.23 -2.84
C ALA A 312 7.69 9.38 -3.27
N LEU A 313 8.80 9.06 -3.95
CA LEU A 313 9.72 10.06 -4.51
C LEU A 313 9.06 10.91 -5.60
N GLN A 314 8.28 10.29 -6.49
CA GLN A 314 7.54 10.97 -7.55
C GLN A 314 6.52 11.95 -6.94
N LEU A 315 5.70 11.50 -5.98
CA LEU A 315 4.73 12.34 -5.29
C LEU A 315 5.39 13.51 -4.57
N ALA A 316 6.51 13.28 -3.88
CA ALA A 316 7.26 14.34 -3.22
C ALA A 316 7.84 15.34 -4.25
N GLY A 317 8.42 14.84 -5.34
CA GLY A 317 8.94 15.65 -6.42
C GLY A 317 7.89 16.56 -7.06
N GLU A 318 6.72 16.01 -7.38
CA GLU A 318 5.57 16.75 -7.91
C GLU A 318 5.05 17.77 -6.91
N SER A 319 4.89 17.38 -5.64
CA SER A 319 4.21 18.21 -4.63
C SER A 319 5.08 19.36 -4.12
N PHE A 320 6.40 19.16 -4.00
CA PHE A 320 7.32 20.17 -3.46
C PHE A 320 8.14 20.90 -4.54
N GLY A 321 8.00 20.51 -5.82
CA GLY A 321 8.73 21.09 -6.94
C GLY A 321 10.18 20.62 -7.03
N TRP A 322 10.44 19.33 -6.83
CA TRP A 322 11.77 18.71 -6.93
C TRP A 322 11.87 17.78 -8.14
N PRO A 323 12.16 18.31 -9.35
CA PRO A 323 12.18 17.53 -10.59
C PRO A 323 13.20 16.40 -10.57
N ASP A 324 14.34 16.58 -9.87
CA ASP A 324 15.35 15.53 -9.73
C ASP A 324 14.81 14.28 -9.03
N GLN A 325 13.83 14.42 -8.13
CA GLN A 325 13.22 13.28 -7.44
C GLN A 325 12.21 12.54 -8.33
N VAL A 326 11.50 13.27 -9.19
CA VAL A 326 10.65 12.68 -10.23
C VAL A 326 11.51 11.87 -11.21
N GLU A 327 12.63 12.43 -11.66
CA GLU A 327 13.54 11.73 -12.57
C GLU A 327 14.24 10.55 -11.90
N ARG A 328 14.61 10.67 -10.61
CA ARG A 328 15.14 9.56 -9.82
C ARG A 328 14.15 8.41 -9.69
N ALA A 329 12.87 8.70 -9.41
CA ALA A 329 11.81 7.71 -9.38
C ALA A 329 11.65 7.01 -10.74
N ARG A 330 11.63 7.79 -11.83
CA ARG A 330 11.53 7.27 -13.20
C ARG A 330 12.68 6.34 -13.54
N ARG A 331 13.93 6.73 -13.24
CA ARG A 331 15.13 5.90 -13.50
C ARG A 331 15.09 4.58 -12.72
N ALA A 332 14.64 4.60 -11.47
CA ALA A 332 14.52 3.38 -10.67
C ALA A 332 13.45 2.43 -11.22
N VAL A 333 12.32 2.97 -11.70
CA VAL A 333 11.28 2.19 -12.34
C VAL A 333 11.71 1.64 -13.71
N ALA A 334 12.42 2.43 -14.52
CA ALA A 334 12.99 1.97 -15.78
C ALA A 334 14.03 0.86 -15.56
N ALA A 335 14.90 1.00 -14.54
CA ALA A 335 15.83 -0.04 -14.12
C ALA A 335 15.12 -1.33 -13.73
N LEU A 336 14.04 -1.23 -12.94
CA LEU A 336 13.20 -2.37 -12.61
C LEU A 336 12.56 -3.00 -13.86
N ALA A 337 12.03 -2.20 -14.78
CA ALA A 337 11.39 -2.71 -15.99
C ALA A 337 12.39 -3.37 -16.95
N GLY A 338 13.69 -3.08 -16.82
CA GLY A 338 14.75 -3.78 -17.53
C GLY A 338 15.14 -5.14 -16.96
N THR A 339 14.62 -5.54 -15.78
CA THR A 339 14.95 -6.83 -15.17
C THR A 339 14.04 -7.96 -15.69
N PRO A 340 14.56 -9.18 -15.89
CA PRO A 340 13.72 -10.33 -16.19
C PRO A 340 12.77 -10.64 -15.02
N LEU A 341 11.48 -10.84 -15.31
CA LEU A 341 10.48 -11.20 -14.29
C LEU A 341 10.85 -12.43 -13.46
N SER A 342 11.49 -13.43 -14.09
CA SER A 342 11.95 -14.65 -13.41
C SER A 342 12.98 -14.38 -12.31
N GLY A 343 13.75 -13.29 -12.42
CA GLY A 343 14.73 -12.85 -11.42
C GLY A 343 14.15 -11.94 -10.32
N CYS A 344 12.88 -11.54 -10.41
CA CYS A 344 12.29 -10.56 -9.48
C CYS A 344 11.75 -11.18 -8.18
N GLY A 345 11.66 -12.51 -8.07
CA GLY A 345 11.11 -13.17 -6.87
C GLY A 345 9.62 -12.92 -6.64
N LEU A 346 8.84 -12.61 -7.68
CA LEU A 346 7.39 -12.40 -7.62
C LEU A 346 6.62 -13.74 -7.72
N ALA A 347 6.62 -14.50 -6.63
CA ALA A 347 5.90 -15.79 -6.54
C ALA A 347 4.37 -15.61 -6.42
N GLU A 348 3.93 -14.54 -5.77
CA GLU A 348 2.51 -14.30 -5.46
C GLU A 348 1.84 -13.34 -6.44
N SER A 349 0.51 -13.32 -6.45
CA SER A 349 -0.28 -12.49 -7.37
C SER A 349 -0.91 -11.25 -6.74
N GLY A 350 -0.97 -11.15 -5.41
CA GLY A 350 -1.69 -10.07 -4.69
C GLY A 350 -1.11 -8.66 -4.83
N LEU A 351 -1.80 -7.67 -4.26
CA LEU A 351 -1.42 -6.24 -4.30
C LEU A 351 -0.27 -5.89 -3.36
N CYS A 352 -0.25 -6.43 -2.14
CA CYS A 352 0.72 -6.02 -1.12
C CYS A 352 2.16 -6.26 -1.61
N HIS A 353 2.41 -7.47 -2.11
CA HIS A 353 3.74 -7.88 -2.53
C HIS A 353 3.82 -8.90 -3.67
N GLY A 354 2.76 -8.98 -4.47
CA GLY A 354 2.71 -9.84 -5.66
C GLY A 354 2.70 -9.05 -6.96
N LEU A 355 2.49 -9.78 -8.05
CA LEU A 355 2.45 -9.26 -9.41
C LEU A 355 1.45 -8.10 -9.58
N ALA A 356 0.26 -8.17 -8.97
CA ALA A 356 -0.77 -7.14 -9.13
C ALA A 356 -0.32 -5.79 -8.55
N GLY A 357 0.38 -5.80 -7.42
CA GLY A 357 0.92 -4.59 -6.81
C GLY A 357 1.96 -3.93 -7.71
N THR A 358 2.91 -4.71 -8.22
CA THR A 358 3.92 -4.22 -9.16
C THR A 358 3.26 -3.67 -10.42
N LEU A 359 2.33 -4.42 -11.02
CA LEU A 359 1.60 -4.01 -12.22
C LEU A 359 0.90 -2.66 -12.04
N HIS A 360 0.21 -2.50 -10.91
CA HIS A 360 -0.52 -1.28 -10.59
C HIS A 360 0.42 -0.09 -10.40
N MET A 361 1.45 -0.26 -9.58
CA MET A 361 2.40 0.82 -9.27
C MET A 361 3.19 1.29 -10.49
N LEU A 362 3.54 0.39 -11.41
CA LEU A 362 4.17 0.76 -12.69
C LEU A 362 3.25 1.62 -13.58
N GLY A 363 1.93 1.56 -13.37
CA GLY A 363 0.95 2.38 -14.09
C GLY A 363 1.10 3.89 -13.86
N TYR A 364 1.78 4.33 -12.80
CA TYR A 364 2.07 5.75 -12.56
C TYR A 364 3.28 6.28 -13.34
N PHE A 365 3.97 5.42 -14.09
CA PHE A 365 5.20 5.73 -14.80
C PHE A 365 5.10 5.48 -16.31
N THR A 366 3.87 5.47 -16.86
CA THR A 366 3.60 5.20 -18.28
C THR A 366 3.43 6.48 -19.11
N GLU A 367 3.67 7.65 -18.53
CA GLU A 367 3.65 8.92 -19.25
C GLU A 367 4.71 8.94 -20.37
N PRO A 368 4.49 9.72 -21.46
CA PRO A 368 5.44 9.80 -22.57
C PRO A 368 6.83 10.27 -22.09
N SER A 369 7.77 9.34 -22.12
CA SER A 369 9.18 9.47 -21.71
C SER A 369 10.06 8.98 -22.88
N PRO A 370 11.40 9.15 -22.87
CA PRO A 370 12.25 8.50 -23.87
C PRO A 370 12.16 6.96 -23.87
N GLU A 371 11.67 6.34 -22.78
CA GLU A 371 11.66 4.88 -22.57
C GLU A 371 10.27 4.30 -22.18
N PRO A 372 9.12 4.76 -22.69
CA PRO A 372 7.81 4.28 -22.21
C PRO A 372 7.58 2.81 -22.58
N GLY A 373 8.23 2.33 -23.66
CA GLY A 373 8.07 0.97 -24.17
C GLY A 373 8.54 -0.12 -23.20
N VAL A 374 9.59 0.13 -22.40
CA VAL A 374 10.12 -0.88 -21.47
C VAL A 374 9.17 -1.05 -20.27
N ILE A 375 8.64 0.05 -19.73
CA ILE A 375 7.69 0.02 -18.62
C ILE A 375 6.36 -0.59 -19.08
N CYS A 376 5.85 -0.18 -20.25
CA CYS A 376 4.63 -0.79 -20.81
C CYS A 376 4.82 -2.29 -21.09
N GLY A 377 5.96 -2.70 -21.64
CA GLY A 377 6.28 -4.12 -21.88
C GLY A 377 6.30 -4.93 -20.58
N MET A 378 6.96 -4.43 -19.53
CA MET A 378 6.95 -5.09 -18.22
C MET A 378 5.54 -5.18 -17.63
N ARG A 379 4.69 -4.16 -17.82
CA ARG A 379 3.28 -4.21 -17.38
C ARG A 379 2.50 -5.27 -18.15
N ASP A 380 2.72 -5.40 -19.45
CA ASP A 380 2.10 -6.45 -20.26
C ASP A 380 2.54 -7.84 -19.77
N ASP A 381 3.83 -8.04 -19.52
CA ASP A 381 4.35 -9.32 -19.01
C ASP A 381 3.79 -9.67 -17.61
N LEU A 382 3.68 -8.67 -16.72
CA LEU A 382 3.05 -8.84 -15.40
C LEU A 382 1.57 -9.21 -15.53
N ALA A 383 0.82 -8.53 -16.40
CA ALA A 383 -0.59 -8.83 -16.64
C ALA A 383 -0.77 -10.24 -17.23
N ALA A 384 0.06 -10.62 -18.20
CA ALA A 384 0.08 -11.97 -18.76
C ALA A 384 0.33 -13.03 -17.69
N ALA A 385 1.30 -12.80 -16.79
CA ALA A 385 1.61 -13.70 -15.69
C ALA A 385 0.44 -13.84 -14.70
N ILE A 386 -0.25 -12.75 -14.35
CA ILE A 386 -1.43 -12.79 -13.47
C ILE A 386 -2.56 -13.59 -14.13
N VAL A 387 -2.84 -13.32 -15.41
CA VAL A 387 -3.87 -14.04 -16.18
C VAL A 387 -3.53 -15.54 -16.27
N ALA A 388 -2.29 -15.89 -16.57
CA ALA A 388 -1.84 -17.28 -16.69
C ALA A 388 -1.89 -18.05 -15.36
N ARG A 389 -1.81 -17.35 -14.22
CA ARG A 389 -1.92 -17.94 -12.87
C ARG A 389 -3.36 -18.16 -12.40
N PHE A 390 -4.36 -17.62 -13.09
CA PHE A 390 -5.76 -17.84 -12.74
C PHE A 390 -6.12 -19.33 -12.82
N ARG A 391 -6.82 -19.84 -11.81
CA ARG A 391 -7.27 -21.23 -11.74
C ARG A 391 -8.77 -21.27 -11.45
N PRO A 392 -9.63 -21.65 -12.42
CA PRO A 392 -11.08 -21.64 -12.23
C PRO A 392 -11.57 -22.58 -11.12
N GLU A 393 -10.80 -23.62 -10.77
CA GLU A 393 -11.09 -24.57 -9.71
C GLU A 393 -10.89 -24.02 -8.28
N TYR A 394 -10.18 -22.90 -8.14
CA TYR A 394 -10.02 -22.22 -6.85
C TYR A 394 -11.27 -21.35 -6.58
N ALA A 395 -11.62 -21.13 -5.32
CA ALA A 395 -12.79 -20.35 -4.93
C ALA A 395 -12.75 -18.92 -5.51
N PHE A 396 -11.64 -18.21 -5.37
CA PHE A 396 -11.46 -16.85 -5.90
C PHE A 396 -10.40 -16.77 -7.01
N GLY A 397 -9.88 -17.92 -7.44
CA GLY A 397 -9.04 -18.04 -8.64
C GLY A 397 -7.54 -18.01 -8.39
N TYR A 398 -7.12 -17.66 -7.17
CA TYR A 398 -5.72 -17.51 -6.77
C TYR A 398 -5.51 -18.08 -5.38
N ARG A 399 -4.31 -18.62 -5.13
CA ARG A 399 -3.90 -18.99 -3.79
C ARG A 399 -2.61 -18.27 -3.40
N VAL A 400 -2.52 -17.95 -2.13
CA VAL A 400 -1.34 -17.35 -1.50
C VAL A 400 -0.60 -18.45 -0.76
N GLU A 401 0.72 -18.47 -0.87
CA GLU A 401 1.56 -19.41 -0.12
C GLU A 401 1.45 -19.15 1.38
N MET A 402 1.48 -20.23 2.16
CA MET A 402 1.28 -20.18 3.61
C MET A 402 2.39 -20.99 4.28
N LEU A 403 3.05 -20.43 5.28
CA LEU A 403 4.16 -21.07 6.01
C LEU A 403 3.86 -22.51 6.46
N ASN A 404 2.60 -22.81 6.79
CA ASN A 404 2.15 -24.12 7.27
C ASN A 404 1.14 -24.80 6.32
N SER A 405 1.07 -24.41 5.06
CA SER A 405 0.22 -25.09 4.07
C SER A 405 0.83 -25.09 2.68
N PRO A 406 1.24 -26.27 2.15
CA PRO A 406 1.80 -26.39 0.82
C PRO A 406 0.77 -26.14 -0.30
N VAL A 407 -0.53 -26.21 0.03
CA VAL A 407 -1.61 -25.93 -0.93
C VAL A 407 -1.99 -24.45 -0.99
N GLY A 408 -1.52 -23.65 -0.04
CA GLY A 408 -1.85 -22.23 0.09
C GLY A 408 -3.30 -21.97 0.53
N GLY A 409 -3.63 -20.70 0.73
CA GLY A 409 -4.98 -20.24 1.07
C GLY A 409 -5.60 -19.41 -0.05
N ASP A 410 -6.91 -19.55 -0.22
CA ASP A 410 -7.70 -18.76 -1.18
C ASP A 410 -8.44 -17.67 -0.42
N PHE A 411 -8.07 -16.41 -0.69
CA PHE A 411 -8.51 -15.26 0.07
C PHE A 411 -9.15 -14.20 -0.85
N PRO A 412 -10.27 -13.60 -0.44
CA PRO A 412 -11.04 -12.69 -1.29
C PRO A 412 -10.61 -11.22 -1.14
N GLY A 413 -9.83 -10.89 -0.11
CA GLY A 413 -9.55 -9.51 0.33
C GLY A 413 -8.75 -8.64 -0.63
N PHE A 414 -8.47 -7.41 -0.20
CA PHE A 414 -7.83 -6.37 -0.99
C PHE A 414 -6.31 -6.54 -1.11
N LEU A 415 -5.57 -6.70 -0.01
CA LEU A 415 -4.11 -6.66 -0.03
C LEU A 415 -3.49 -7.92 -0.65
N GLU A 416 -3.87 -9.10 -0.17
CA GLU A 416 -3.30 -10.36 -0.63
C GLU A 416 -4.28 -11.20 -1.48
N GLY A 417 -5.55 -10.80 -1.51
CA GLY A 417 -6.63 -11.59 -2.08
C GLY A 417 -7.09 -11.17 -3.48
N ALA A 418 -8.13 -11.86 -3.95
CA ALA A 418 -8.65 -11.74 -5.30
C ALA A 418 -9.23 -10.35 -5.62
N ALA A 419 -9.83 -9.63 -4.65
CA ALA A 419 -10.37 -8.30 -4.91
C ALA A 419 -9.28 -7.32 -5.36
N GLY A 420 -8.11 -7.35 -4.73
CA GLY A 420 -6.97 -6.53 -5.14
C GLY A 420 -6.43 -6.89 -6.52
N ILE A 421 -6.39 -8.18 -6.84
CA ILE A 421 -5.98 -8.67 -8.16
C ILE A 421 -6.95 -8.16 -9.24
N ALA A 422 -8.26 -8.27 -9.00
CA ALA A 422 -9.28 -7.78 -9.92
C ALA A 422 -9.18 -6.26 -10.13
N LEU A 423 -8.95 -5.49 -9.05
CA LEU A 423 -8.74 -4.05 -9.12
C LEU A 423 -7.53 -3.65 -9.97
N ALA A 424 -6.40 -4.32 -9.80
CA ALA A 424 -5.19 -4.07 -10.59
C ALA A 424 -5.38 -4.44 -12.07
N LEU A 425 -6.05 -5.56 -12.35
CA LEU A 425 -6.36 -5.98 -13.71
C LEU A 425 -7.35 -5.04 -14.39
N ASP A 426 -8.35 -4.54 -13.66
CA ASP A 426 -9.25 -3.51 -14.14
C ASP A 426 -8.48 -2.25 -14.52
N ALA A 427 -7.69 -1.70 -13.60
CA ALA A 427 -6.89 -0.50 -13.83
C ALA A 427 -5.91 -0.66 -15.00
N TYR A 428 -5.26 -1.82 -15.10
CA TYR A 428 -4.42 -2.16 -16.25
C TYR A 428 -5.22 -2.14 -17.55
N ALA A 429 -6.38 -2.82 -17.60
CA ALA A 429 -7.23 -2.83 -18.79
C ALA A 429 -7.71 -1.41 -19.13
N ASP A 430 -8.05 -0.56 -18.17
CA ASP A 430 -8.44 0.83 -18.46
C ASP A 430 -7.28 1.73 -18.94
N GLY A 431 -6.05 1.22 -18.96
CA GLY A 431 -4.87 1.94 -19.42
C GLY A 431 -4.20 2.80 -18.37
N GLY A 432 -4.61 2.74 -17.09
CA GLY A 432 -4.01 3.59 -16.06
C GLY A 432 -4.43 3.30 -14.62
N ALA A 433 -3.57 3.70 -13.69
CA ALA A 433 -3.73 3.54 -12.25
C ALA A 433 -4.41 4.76 -11.61
N SER A 434 -5.58 5.18 -12.11
CA SER A 434 -6.31 6.31 -11.51
C SER A 434 -7.67 5.87 -11.00
N SER A 435 -7.71 5.61 -9.71
CA SER A 435 -8.91 5.23 -8.98
C SER A 435 -8.86 5.80 -7.56
N LEU A 436 -10.01 5.82 -6.89
CA LEU A 436 -10.05 6.30 -5.52
C LEU A 436 -9.42 5.31 -4.51
N TRP A 437 -9.42 4.02 -4.83
CA TRP A 437 -8.86 2.99 -3.93
C TRP A 437 -7.32 3.05 -3.88
N ASP A 438 -6.67 3.68 -4.86
CA ASP A 438 -5.23 3.96 -4.89
C ASP A 438 -4.76 4.74 -3.64
N ALA A 439 -5.66 5.53 -3.05
CA ALA A 439 -5.44 6.21 -1.79
C ALA A 439 -5.04 5.25 -0.65
N ALA A 440 -5.55 4.01 -0.64
CA ALA A 440 -5.17 3.01 0.35
C ALA A 440 -3.69 2.61 0.24
N LEU A 441 -3.14 2.68 -0.98
CA LEU A 441 -1.75 2.38 -1.29
C LEU A 441 -0.81 3.59 -1.14
N LEU A 442 -1.32 4.75 -0.68
CA LEU A 442 -0.60 6.03 -0.70
C LEU A 442 -0.06 6.41 -2.09
N ALA A 443 -0.73 5.95 -3.15
CA ALA A 443 -0.30 6.19 -4.51
C ALA A 443 -0.93 7.46 -5.12
N THR A 444 -2.01 7.99 -4.52
CA THR A 444 -2.68 9.23 -4.94
C THR A 444 -3.28 9.98 -3.78
#